data_AF-A0A6P5YQ53-F1
#
_entry.id   AF-A0A6P5YQ53-F1
#
_cell.length_a   1.000
_cell.length_b   1.000
_cell.length_c   1.000
_cell.angle_alpha   90.00
_cell.angle_beta   90.00
_cell.angle_gamma   90.00
#
_symmetry.space_group_name_H-M   'P 1'
#
loop_
_entity.id
_entity.type
_entity.pdbx_description
1 polymer ?
#
loop_
_entity_poly.entity_id
_entity_poly.type
_entity_poly.pdbx_seq_one_letter_code
_entity_poly.pdbx_strand_id
1 'polypeptide(L)'
;MAESNSDLLKEFCIPTYIFNDETKISDVPDAPKFPVLVFINSKSGGQLGGDLLKTYKSILNEHQVFDVGEEAPDKVLHRVYMRLEKLKQEKDEFASKIHERLRIIVAGGDGTAGWLLGVVCDLKLPHPPPVATVPLGTGNNLPFSFGWGKKNPGTDRNSVLSFLEQVMKAKEMKIDNWHILMRMRAPKEGSCDPIAPLELPHSLHAFGRVSSTDELNMSTRAKFGCTQGWFAASVFHPSSKNVAQLAKVKIMKKYGQCQWQDLQIPNSIRSIICLNLPSFSGGLNPWGKPNSRKQRDRDLTPPFVDDGLLEIVGFRDAWHGLVLLAPNGHGTRLAQAPRIRFEFHKGAADHTFMRIDGEPWKQPLPIDDDTVVVEISHLGQVNMLATQNCRSKSVYDPSSTSHHNGEEDDDSDEEDSRNEAHVFRKFGAAATFRIPDEVDISQLS
;
A
#
# COMPACT_ATOMS: atom_id res chain seq x y z
N MET A 1 1.03 9.31 37.04
CA MET A 1 1.31 8.30 35.99
C MET A 1 0.13 7.36 35.77
N ALA A 2 -0.45 6.72 36.80
CA ALA A 2 -1.61 5.84 36.59
C ALA A 2 -2.88 6.59 36.13
N GLU A 3 -3.22 7.73 36.76
CA GLU A 3 -4.35 8.58 36.34
C GLU A 3 -4.15 9.16 34.94
N SER A 4 -2.96 9.71 34.64
CA SER A 4 -2.62 10.23 33.31
C SER A 4 -2.72 9.18 32.20
N ASN A 5 -2.36 7.92 32.49
CA ASN A 5 -2.49 6.82 31.53
C ASN A 5 -3.95 6.37 31.36
N SER A 6 -4.76 6.44 32.42
CA SER A 6 -6.21 6.17 32.35
C SER A 6 -6.91 7.20 31.47
N ASP A 7 -6.58 8.48 31.64
CA ASP A 7 -7.15 9.55 30.83
C ASP A 7 -6.72 9.47 29.36
N LEU A 8 -5.46 9.09 29.09
CA LEU A 8 -5.00 8.82 27.73
C LEU A 8 -5.82 7.71 27.05
N LEU A 9 -6.06 6.58 27.73
CA LEU A 9 -6.75 5.43 27.13
C LEU A 9 -8.22 5.72 26.81
N LYS A 10 -8.89 6.60 27.57
CA LYS A 10 -10.26 7.04 27.27
C LYS A 10 -10.39 7.72 25.90
N GLU A 11 -9.32 8.31 25.39
CA GLU A 11 -9.31 8.94 24.07
C GLU A 11 -9.36 7.92 22.91
N PHE A 12 -9.09 6.64 23.18
CA PHE A 12 -8.97 5.56 22.19
C PHE A 12 -10.04 4.48 22.29
N CYS A 13 -10.55 4.20 23.49
CA CYS A 13 -11.40 3.04 23.75
C CYS A 13 -12.80 3.17 23.14
N ILE A 14 -13.13 2.24 22.23
CA ILE A 14 -14.46 2.09 21.65
C ILE A 14 -15.35 1.26 22.60
N PRO A 15 -16.59 1.70 22.90
CA PRO A 15 -17.53 0.94 23.72
C PRO A 15 -17.90 -0.43 23.14
N THR A 16 -18.07 -1.45 23.99
CA THR A 16 -18.31 -2.85 23.56
C THR A 16 -19.56 -3.04 22.71
N TYR A 17 -20.64 -2.27 22.96
CA TYR A 17 -21.89 -2.37 22.18
C TYR A 17 -21.75 -1.95 20.70
N ILE A 18 -20.62 -1.32 20.34
CA ILE A 18 -20.25 -1.03 18.94
C ILE A 18 -19.84 -2.31 18.21
N PHE A 19 -19.30 -3.30 18.94
CA PHE A 19 -18.84 -4.56 18.36
C PHE A 19 -19.89 -5.67 18.45
N ASN A 20 -20.69 -5.67 19.52
CA ASN A 20 -21.62 -6.74 19.86
C ASN A 20 -23.06 -6.21 20.06
N ASP A 21 -24.06 -7.09 19.98
CA ASP A 21 -25.47 -6.76 20.26
C ASP A 21 -25.80 -6.57 21.76
N GLU A 22 -24.78 -6.38 22.60
CA GLU A 22 -24.95 -6.17 24.03
C GLU A 22 -25.66 -4.84 24.34
N THR A 23 -26.34 -4.80 25.48
CA THR A 23 -27.01 -3.59 26.00
C THR A 23 -26.04 -2.40 26.07
N LYS A 24 -26.51 -1.22 25.64
CA LYS A 24 -25.77 0.06 25.71
C LYS A 24 -25.43 0.41 27.16
N ILE A 25 -24.32 -0.12 27.67
CA ILE A 25 -23.70 0.30 28.92
C ILE A 25 -22.48 1.13 28.52
N SER A 26 -22.64 2.46 28.52
CA SER A 26 -21.52 3.38 28.39
C SER A 26 -21.31 4.06 29.74
N ASP A 27 -20.26 3.65 30.46
CA ASP A 27 -19.81 4.33 31.68
C ASP A 27 -19.06 5.64 31.37
N VAL A 28 -18.95 6.01 30.08
CA VAL A 28 -18.15 7.15 29.62
C VAL A 28 -19.07 8.30 29.15
N PRO A 29 -18.85 9.53 29.64
CA PRO A 29 -19.73 10.67 29.36
C PRO A 29 -19.59 11.27 27.95
N ASP A 30 -18.49 11.01 27.22
CA ASP A 30 -18.30 11.45 25.83
C ASP A 30 -17.60 10.38 24.99
N ALA A 31 -17.77 10.46 23.67
CA ALA A 31 -17.14 9.54 22.73
C ALA A 31 -15.63 9.80 22.65
N PRO A 32 -14.80 8.74 22.42
CA PRO A 32 -13.36 8.90 22.24
C PRO A 32 -13.06 9.90 21.11
N LYS A 33 -12.04 10.75 21.29
CA LYS A 33 -11.60 11.68 20.23
C LYS A 33 -10.81 10.99 19.13
N PHE A 34 -10.14 9.89 19.46
CA PHE A 34 -9.27 9.13 18.56
C PHE A 34 -9.55 7.62 18.66
N PRO A 35 -10.79 7.16 18.41
CA PRO A 35 -11.11 5.74 18.45
C PRO A 35 -10.21 4.95 17.50
N VAL A 36 -9.72 3.79 17.95
CA VAL A 36 -8.79 2.96 17.17
C VAL A 36 -9.28 1.53 17.02
N LEU A 37 -9.16 1.00 15.81
CA LEU A 37 -9.11 -0.45 15.58
C LEU A 37 -7.66 -0.86 15.41
N VAL A 38 -7.26 -1.97 16.04
CA VAL A 38 -5.89 -2.45 15.99
C VAL A 38 -5.87 -3.82 15.31
N PHE A 39 -5.19 -3.92 14.17
CA PHE A 39 -4.97 -5.15 13.42
C PHE A 39 -3.52 -5.59 13.58
N ILE A 40 -3.30 -6.82 14.03
CA ILE A 40 -1.96 -7.31 14.35
C ILE A 40 -1.74 -8.64 13.65
N ASN A 41 -0.60 -8.81 13.00
CA ASN A 41 -0.14 -10.12 12.55
C ASN A 41 0.72 -10.74 13.65
N SER A 42 0.15 -11.65 14.44
CA SER A 42 0.84 -12.26 15.58
C SER A 42 2.12 -13.00 15.22
N LYS A 43 2.22 -13.49 13.97
CA LYS A 43 3.38 -14.22 13.45
C LYS A 43 4.51 -13.29 12.97
N SER A 44 4.27 -11.98 12.85
CA SER A 44 5.26 -11.01 12.38
C SER A 44 6.31 -10.66 13.44
N GLY A 45 7.48 -10.22 12.98
CA GLY A 45 8.54 -9.69 13.85
C GLY A 45 9.27 -10.71 14.71
N GLY A 46 9.19 -12.01 14.41
CA GLY A 46 9.79 -13.04 15.27
C GLY A 46 9.07 -13.16 16.61
N GLN A 47 7.73 -13.25 16.57
CA GLN A 47 6.81 -13.31 17.71
C GLN A 47 6.53 -11.98 18.44
N LEU A 48 7.17 -10.87 18.07
CA LEU A 48 6.83 -9.55 18.60
C LEU A 48 5.35 -9.18 18.36
N GLY A 49 4.74 -9.66 17.27
CA GLY A 49 3.31 -9.48 17.01
C GLY A 49 2.43 -10.12 18.07
N GLY A 50 2.75 -11.33 18.52
CA GLY A 50 1.99 -12.03 19.56
C GLY A 50 2.05 -11.32 20.92
N ASP A 51 3.21 -10.76 21.27
CA ASP A 51 3.35 -9.96 22.49
C ASP A 51 2.60 -8.63 22.40
N LEU A 52 2.66 -7.94 21.25
CA LEU A 52 1.85 -6.75 21.01
C LEU A 52 0.36 -7.04 21.11
N LEU A 53 -0.11 -8.16 20.55
CA LEU A 53 -1.51 -8.56 20.63
C LEU A 53 -1.99 -8.65 22.09
N LYS A 54 -1.21 -9.32 22.96
CA LYS A 54 -1.49 -9.41 24.39
C LYS A 54 -1.48 -8.04 25.05
N THR A 55 -0.46 -7.23 24.77
CA THR A 55 -0.33 -5.89 25.37
C THR A 55 -1.50 -4.99 24.97
N TYR A 56 -1.83 -4.88 23.68
CA TYR A 56 -2.98 -4.09 23.20
C TYR A 56 -4.29 -4.56 23.84
N LYS A 57 -4.57 -5.88 23.89
CA LYS A 57 -5.76 -6.42 24.57
C LYS A 57 -5.81 -6.11 26.07
N SER A 58 -4.66 -5.89 26.72
CA SER A 58 -4.60 -5.54 28.15
C SER A 58 -4.79 -4.04 28.45
N ILE A 59 -4.72 -3.17 27.43
CA ILE A 59 -4.84 -1.71 27.58
C ILE A 59 -6.10 -1.13 26.92
N LEU A 60 -6.59 -1.78 25.87
CA LEU A 60 -7.73 -1.40 25.06
C LEU A 60 -8.87 -2.41 25.28
N ASN A 61 -10.10 -2.04 24.91
CA ASN A 61 -11.19 -3.01 24.75
C ASN A 61 -10.73 -4.18 23.86
N GLU A 62 -10.83 -5.41 24.35
CA GLU A 62 -10.38 -6.61 23.62
C GLU A 62 -11.08 -6.73 22.25
N HIS A 63 -12.32 -6.27 22.14
CA HIS A 63 -13.10 -6.31 20.89
C HIS A 63 -12.63 -5.32 19.82
N GLN A 64 -11.69 -4.42 20.13
CA GLN A 64 -11.10 -3.50 19.14
C GLN A 64 -9.69 -3.92 18.68
N VAL A 65 -9.22 -5.10 19.10
CA VAL A 65 -7.89 -5.63 18.78
C VAL A 65 -8.02 -7.01 18.11
N PHE A 66 -7.61 -7.09 16.85
CA PHE A 66 -7.81 -8.25 15.98
C PHE A 66 -6.48 -8.85 15.54
N ASP A 67 -6.37 -10.18 15.58
CA ASP A 67 -5.31 -10.89 14.89
C ASP A 67 -5.73 -11.15 13.43
N VAL A 68 -4.97 -10.59 12.48
CA VAL A 68 -5.27 -10.75 11.04
C VAL A 68 -5.09 -12.19 10.55
N GLY A 69 -4.38 -13.02 11.32
CA GLY A 69 -4.25 -14.46 11.06
C GLY A 69 -5.47 -15.27 11.51
N GLU A 70 -6.26 -14.75 12.44
CA GLU A 70 -7.49 -15.39 12.93
C GLU A 70 -8.73 -14.88 12.19
N GLU A 71 -8.82 -13.56 11.99
CA GLU A 71 -9.93 -12.93 11.29
C GLU A 71 -9.44 -11.94 10.23
N ALA A 72 -9.93 -12.11 9.00
CA ALA A 72 -9.52 -11.28 7.87
C ALA A 72 -10.05 -9.83 8.02
N PRO A 73 -9.25 -8.79 7.70
CA PRO A 73 -9.63 -7.39 7.90
C PRO A 73 -10.91 -6.96 7.18
N ASP A 74 -11.22 -7.54 6.02
CA ASP A 74 -12.45 -7.27 5.26
C ASP A 74 -13.70 -7.65 6.06
N LYS A 75 -13.68 -8.82 6.71
CA LYS A 75 -14.79 -9.28 7.54
C LYS A 75 -14.99 -8.40 8.76
N VAL A 76 -13.89 -8.06 9.44
CA VAL A 76 -13.91 -7.19 10.62
C VAL A 76 -14.45 -5.81 10.27
N LEU A 77 -13.85 -5.16 9.27
CA LEU A 77 -14.23 -3.80 8.90
C LEU A 77 -15.66 -3.76 8.37
N HIS A 78 -16.06 -4.73 7.54
CA HIS A 78 -17.45 -4.80 7.08
C HIS A 78 -18.43 -4.92 8.26
N ARG A 79 -18.18 -5.82 9.22
CA ARG A 79 -19.03 -5.96 10.41
C ARG A 79 -19.10 -4.67 11.22
N VAL A 80 -17.96 -4.05 11.52
CA VAL A 80 -17.90 -2.84 12.35
C VAL A 80 -18.58 -1.66 11.66
N TYR A 81 -18.31 -1.41 10.38
CA TYR A 81 -18.94 -0.30 9.65
C TYR A 81 -20.44 -0.51 9.45
N MET A 82 -20.89 -1.73 9.14
CA MET A 82 -22.32 -2.04 9.06
C MET A 82 -23.02 -1.79 10.41
N ARG A 83 -22.36 -2.15 11.52
CA ARG A 83 -22.89 -1.90 12.87
C ARG A 83 -22.93 -0.42 13.21
N LEU A 84 -21.87 0.33 12.91
CA LEU A 84 -21.83 1.77 13.11
C LEU A 84 -22.94 2.48 12.32
N GLU A 85 -23.16 2.08 11.07
CA GLU A 85 -24.21 2.67 10.23
C GLU A 85 -25.62 2.36 10.77
N LYS A 86 -25.87 1.13 11.21
CA LYS A 86 -27.13 0.76 11.88
C LYS A 86 -27.37 1.60 13.14
N LEU A 87 -26.36 1.75 14.00
CA LEU A 87 -26.46 2.53 15.24
C LEU A 87 -26.67 4.03 14.94
N LYS A 88 -26.05 4.54 13.88
CA LYS A 88 -26.27 5.92 13.40
C LYS A 88 -27.72 6.14 12.96
N GLN A 89 -28.34 5.18 12.28
CA GLN A 89 -29.77 5.23 11.93
C GLN A 89 -30.67 5.19 13.18
N GLU A 90 -30.24 4.50 14.23
CA GLU A 90 -30.88 4.50 15.55
C GLU A 90 -30.60 5.78 16.37
N LYS A 91 -30.00 6.81 15.75
CA LYS A 91 -29.64 8.11 16.35
C LYS A 91 -28.65 8.00 17.50
N ASP A 92 -27.73 7.05 17.43
CA ASP A 92 -26.61 6.95 18.36
C ASP A 92 -25.53 8.00 18.05
N GLU A 93 -25.38 8.98 18.94
CA GLU A 93 -24.38 10.05 18.79
C GLU A 93 -22.94 9.52 18.90
N PHE A 94 -22.69 8.47 19.70
CA PHE A 94 -21.36 7.88 19.83
C PHE A 94 -20.97 7.18 18.54
N ALA A 95 -21.88 6.40 17.94
CA ALA A 95 -21.61 5.72 16.68
C ALA A 95 -21.25 6.72 15.56
N SER A 96 -21.96 7.84 15.49
CA SER A 96 -21.68 8.91 14.52
C SER A 96 -20.28 9.52 14.72
N LYS A 97 -19.96 9.92 15.96
CA LYS A 97 -18.64 10.47 16.31
C LYS A 97 -17.51 9.45 16.09
N ILE A 98 -17.74 8.17 16.40
CA ILE A 98 -16.75 7.11 16.22
C ILE A 98 -16.51 6.88 14.73
N HIS A 99 -17.56 6.79 13.92
CA HIS A 99 -17.45 6.62 12.48
C HIS A 99 -16.61 7.73 11.82
N GLU A 100 -16.79 8.98 12.24
CA GLU A 100 -16.05 10.13 11.69
C GLU A 100 -14.60 10.23 12.17
N ARG A 101 -14.29 9.73 13.37
CA ARG A 101 -12.99 9.92 14.03
C ARG A 101 -12.10 8.67 14.00
N LEU A 102 -12.62 7.56 13.45
CA LEU A 102 -11.96 6.26 13.51
C LEU A 102 -10.58 6.30 12.87
N ARG A 103 -9.61 5.71 13.56
CA ARG A 103 -8.25 5.48 13.07
C ARG A 103 -7.99 3.98 13.08
N ILE A 104 -7.06 3.53 12.24
CA ILE A 104 -6.63 2.14 12.24
C ILE A 104 -5.14 2.07 12.55
N ILE A 105 -4.76 1.12 13.40
CA ILE A 105 -3.36 0.73 13.64
C ILE A 105 -3.16 -0.65 13.03
N VAL A 106 -2.13 -0.83 12.21
CA VAL A 106 -1.73 -2.12 11.68
C VAL A 106 -0.31 -2.48 12.11
N ALA A 107 -0.15 -3.62 12.77
CA ALA A 107 1.15 -4.13 13.20
C ALA A 107 1.54 -5.37 12.37
N GLY A 108 2.56 -5.21 11.53
CA GLY A 108 2.97 -6.24 10.58
C GLY A 108 4.14 -5.78 9.71
N GLY A 109 4.43 -6.54 8.65
CA GLY A 109 5.27 -6.06 7.54
C GLY A 109 4.49 -5.23 6.52
N ASP A 110 5.17 -4.68 5.53
CA ASP A 110 4.56 -3.88 4.45
C ASP A 110 3.41 -4.62 3.75
N GLY A 111 3.53 -5.94 3.50
CA GLY A 111 2.45 -6.74 2.89
C GLY A 111 1.17 -6.83 3.76
N THR A 112 1.29 -6.89 5.09
CA THR A 112 0.12 -6.87 5.99
C THR A 112 -0.55 -5.49 5.98
N ALA A 113 0.25 -4.41 5.98
CA ALA A 113 -0.28 -3.06 5.86
C ALA A 113 -0.95 -2.83 4.49
N GLY A 114 -0.31 -3.28 3.40
CA GLY A 114 -0.85 -3.20 2.05
C GLY A 114 -2.18 -3.95 1.88
N TRP A 115 -2.29 -5.15 2.49
CA TRP A 115 -3.57 -5.89 2.50
C TRP A 115 -4.69 -5.08 3.16
N LEU A 116 -4.46 -4.54 4.36
CA LEU A 116 -5.44 -3.72 5.07
C LEU A 116 -5.81 -2.46 4.26
N LEU A 117 -4.83 -1.76 3.67
CA LEU A 117 -5.07 -0.58 2.85
C LEU A 117 -5.92 -0.90 1.61
N GLY A 118 -5.67 -2.05 0.98
CA GLY A 118 -6.50 -2.57 -0.11
C GLY A 118 -7.96 -2.74 0.32
N VAL A 119 -8.18 -3.39 1.46
CA VAL A 119 -9.53 -3.58 2.04
C VAL A 119 -10.21 -2.23 2.32
N VAL A 120 -9.52 -1.27 2.95
CA VAL A 120 -10.09 0.07 3.23
C VAL A 120 -10.50 0.77 1.93
N CYS A 121 -9.68 0.64 0.88
CA CYS A 121 -10.01 1.19 -0.43
C CYS A 121 -11.25 0.54 -1.05
N ASP A 122 -11.37 -0.78 -0.93
CA ASP A 122 -12.48 -1.56 -1.51
C ASP A 122 -13.83 -1.29 -0.81
N LEU A 123 -13.81 -0.91 0.47
CA LEU A 123 -15.03 -0.51 1.20
C LEU A 123 -15.67 0.78 0.65
N LYS A 124 -14.94 1.59 -0.12
CA LYS A 124 -15.43 2.83 -0.73
C LYS A 124 -16.16 3.75 0.25
N LEU A 125 -15.63 3.83 1.47
CA LEU A 125 -16.16 4.69 2.53
C LEU A 125 -16.07 6.16 2.09
N PRO A 126 -17.09 7.00 2.37
CA PRO A 126 -17.02 8.43 2.10
C PRO A 126 -15.84 9.11 2.80
N HIS A 127 -15.54 8.66 4.02
CA HIS A 127 -14.42 9.12 4.84
C HIS A 127 -13.60 7.89 5.29
N PRO A 128 -12.63 7.43 4.50
CA PRO A 128 -11.82 6.27 4.88
C PRO A 128 -10.90 6.61 6.07
N PRO A 129 -10.81 5.72 7.08
CA PRO A 129 -10.04 5.99 8.29
C PRO A 129 -8.54 6.01 7.98
N PRO A 130 -7.75 6.93 8.56
CA PRO A 130 -6.32 6.96 8.33
C PRO A 130 -5.61 5.81 9.08
N VAL A 131 -4.58 5.25 8.44
CA VAL A 131 -3.87 4.07 8.94
C VAL A 131 -2.48 4.42 9.48
N ALA A 132 -2.18 4.02 10.73
CA ALA A 132 -0.84 4.01 11.30
C ALA A 132 -0.22 2.61 11.22
N THR A 133 1.07 2.53 10.90
CA THR A 133 1.78 1.26 10.71
C THR A 133 2.82 1.03 11.81
N VAL A 134 2.73 -0.08 12.54
CA VAL A 134 3.74 -0.54 13.49
C VAL A 134 4.74 -1.47 12.77
N PRO A 135 6.04 -1.12 12.73
CA PRO A 135 7.05 -1.84 11.95
C PRO A 135 7.44 -3.20 12.56
N LEU A 136 6.83 -4.30 12.09
CA LEU A 136 7.16 -5.69 12.49
C LEU A 136 7.85 -6.52 11.40
N GLY A 137 8.04 -6.00 10.19
CA GLY A 137 8.76 -6.69 9.11
C GLY A 137 10.27 -6.46 9.12
N THR A 138 11.00 -7.18 8.27
CA THR A 138 12.46 -7.03 8.10
C THR A 138 12.84 -5.84 7.20
N GLY A 139 11.93 -5.42 6.32
CA GLY A 139 12.18 -4.43 5.28
C GLY A 139 11.14 -3.30 5.24
N ASN A 140 10.71 -2.82 6.41
CA ASN A 140 9.59 -1.89 6.59
C ASN A 140 9.80 -0.55 5.86
N ASN A 141 9.13 -0.35 4.72
CA ASN A 141 9.20 0.88 3.93
C ASN A 141 8.05 1.83 4.23
N LEU A 142 6.83 1.31 4.43
CA LEU A 142 5.66 2.12 4.77
C LEU A 142 5.85 2.88 6.09
N PRO A 143 6.04 2.22 7.26
CA PRO A 143 6.23 2.92 8.52
C PRO A 143 7.45 3.84 8.50
N PHE A 144 8.51 3.47 7.79
CA PHE A 144 9.68 4.33 7.67
C PHE A 144 9.39 5.62 6.87
N SER A 145 8.62 5.52 5.77
CA SER A 145 8.28 6.67 4.93
C SER A 145 7.35 7.66 5.66
N PHE A 146 6.44 7.16 6.50
CA PHE A 146 5.50 7.97 7.28
C PHE A 146 5.99 8.35 8.69
N GLY A 147 7.26 8.05 9.02
CA GLY A 147 7.90 8.54 10.25
C GLY A 147 7.65 7.70 11.50
N TRP A 148 7.14 6.47 11.37
CA TRP A 148 6.96 5.49 12.46
C TRP A 148 8.24 4.69 12.79
N GLY A 149 9.29 4.87 11.99
CA GLY A 149 10.59 4.24 12.20
C GLY A 149 10.77 2.91 11.48
N LYS A 150 11.99 2.36 11.55
CA LYS A 150 12.36 1.11 10.85
C LYS A 150 12.08 -0.15 11.67
N LYS A 151 12.05 -0.03 13.00
CA LYS A 151 11.94 -1.13 13.95
C LYS A 151 10.86 -0.79 14.97
N ASN A 152 10.19 -1.82 15.47
CA ASN A 152 9.21 -1.70 16.52
C ASN A 152 9.82 -1.01 17.76
N PRO A 153 9.17 0.03 18.34
CA PRO A 153 9.70 0.73 19.52
C PRO A 153 9.76 -0.17 20.77
N GLY A 154 8.89 -1.17 20.86
CA GLY A 154 8.82 -2.13 21.96
C GLY A 154 7.45 -2.82 22.00
N THR A 155 7.31 -3.86 22.82
CA THR A 155 6.06 -4.63 22.97
C THR A 155 5.43 -4.49 24.36
N ASP A 156 6.15 -3.86 25.29
CA ASP A 156 5.67 -3.60 26.65
C ASP A 156 4.62 -2.48 26.70
N ARG A 157 3.93 -2.38 27.84
CA ARG A 157 2.85 -1.42 28.06
C ARG A 157 3.27 0.02 27.78
N ASN A 158 4.45 0.45 28.23
CA ASN A 158 4.87 1.85 28.09
C ASN A 158 5.20 2.18 26.64
N SER A 159 5.83 1.24 25.91
CA SER A 159 6.08 1.38 24.48
C SER A 159 4.77 1.53 23.68
N VAL A 160 3.75 0.74 24.01
CA VAL A 160 2.44 0.83 23.36
C VAL A 160 1.71 2.13 23.69
N LEU A 161 1.73 2.59 24.95
CA LEU A 161 1.15 3.88 25.33
C LEU A 161 1.84 5.05 24.60
N SER A 162 3.17 5.00 24.52
CA SER A 162 3.95 6.00 23.76
C SER A 162 3.62 5.97 22.26
N PHE A 163 3.36 4.80 21.68
CA PHE A 163 2.89 4.69 20.31
C PHE A 163 1.49 5.30 20.12
N LEU A 164 0.55 5.02 21.03
CA LEU A 164 -0.78 5.63 21.01
C LEU A 164 -0.73 7.16 21.11
N GLU A 165 0.14 7.73 21.95
CA GLU A 165 0.34 9.17 21.99
C GLU A 165 0.84 9.75 20.66
N GLN A 166 1.71 9.02 19.95
CA GLN A 166 2.16 9.41 18.61
C GLN A 166 1.01 9.31 17.60
N VAL A 167 0.18 8.26 17.68
CA VAL A 167 -1.04 8.11 16.87
C VAL A 167 -1.98 9.28 17.07
N MET A 168 -2.18 9.73 18.30
CA MET A 168 -3.00 10.92 18.60
C MET A 168 -2.46 12.18 17.91
N LYS A 169 -1.14 12.41 17.99
CA LYS A 169 -0.46 13.61 17.44
C LYS A 169 -0.20 13.55 15.93
N ALA A 170 -0.34 12.39 15.31
CA ALA A 170 -0.07 12.18 13.90
C ALA A 170 -1.07 12.96 13.02
N LYS A 171 -0.58 13.40 11.86
CA LYS A 171 -1.39 14.09 10.85
C LYS A 171 -1.82 13.12 9.77
N GLU A 172 -2.99 13.36 9.21
CA GLU A 172 -3.45 12.62 8.04
C GLU A 172 -2.67 13.07 6.79
N MET A 173 -2.24 12.11 6.00
CA MET A 173 -1.59 12.31 4.71
C MET A 173 -2.19 11.34 3.70
N LYS A 174 -2.63 11.86 2.56
CA LYS A 174 -3.09 11.02 1.45
C LYS A 174 -1.90 10.34 0.79
N ILE A 175 -2.13 9.12 0.31
CA ILE A 175 -1.19 8.38 -0.52
C ILE A 175 -1.94 7.68 -1.64
N ASP A 176 -1.34 7.67 -2.82
CA ASP A 176 -1.85 6.98 -3.98
C ASP A 176 -1.87 5.47 -3.76
N ASN A 177 -2.96 4.86 -4.19
CA ASN A 177 -3.15 3.42 -4.21
C ASN A 177 -3.15 2.93 -5.66
N TRP A 178 -2.47 1.83 -5.90
CA TRP A 178 -2.16 1.33 -7.23
C TRP A 178 -2.78 -0.04 -7.44
N HIS A 179 -3.51 -0.19 -8.53
CA HIS A 179 -4.07 -1.47 -8.96
C HIS A 179 -3.11 -2.15 -9.93
N ILE A 180 -2.81 -3.42 -9.66
CA ILE A 180 -2.00 -4.27 -10.51
C ILE A 180 -2.90 -5.32 -11.15
N LEU A 181 -2.99 -5.29 -12.47
CA LEU A 181 -3.73 -6.25 -13.26
C LEU A 181 -2.74 -7.13 -14.01
N MET A 182 -2.84 -8.43 -13.78
CA MET A 182 -2.12 -9.43 -14.56
C MET A 182 -3.09 -10.18 -15.46
N ARG A 183 -2.79 -10.23 -16.75
CA ARG A 183 -3.55 -11.01 -17.74
C ARG A 183 -2.66 -12.11 -18.31
N MET A 184 -3.18 -13.32 -18.27
CA MET A 184 -2.55 -14.53 -18.81
C MET A 184 -3.62 -15.32 -19.58
N ARG A 185 -3.21 -16.15 -20.54
CA ARG A 185 -4.14 -17.04 -21.23
C ARG A 185 -4.61 -18.15 -20.28
N ALA A 186 -5.90 -18.49 -20.33
CA ALA A 186 -6.42 -19.65 -19.63
C ALA A 186 -5.77 -20.94 -20.17
N PRO A 187 -5.45 -21.93 -19.31
CA PRO A 187 -4.93 -23.24 -19.74
C PRO A 187 -5.85 -23.89 -20.79
N LYS A 188 -5.27 -24.55 -21.80
CA LYS A 188 -6.04 -25.26 -22.85
C LYS A 188 -6.69 -26.56 -22.35
N GLU A 189 -6.13 -27.17 -21.30
CA GLU A 189 -6.66 -28.35 -20.61
C GLU A 189 -6.40 -28.20 -19.10
N GLY A 190 -7.32 -28.70 -18.28
CA GLY A 190 -7.26 -28.58 -16.81
C GLY A 190 -8.06 -27.40 -16.26
N SER A 191 -8.05 -27.27 -14.92
CA SER A 191 -8.70 -26.16 -14.23
C SER A 191 -8.06 -24.82 -14.62
N CYS A 192 -8.86 -23.75 -14.65
CA CYS A 192 -8.36 -22.37 -14.74
C CYS A 192 -7.71 -21.88 -13.42
N ASP A 193 -7.61 -22.75 -12.42
CA ASP A 193 -6.80 -22.49 -11.23
C ASP A 193 -5.37 -22.14 -11.67
N PRO A 194 -4.71 -21.16 -11.03
CA PRO A 194 -3.29 -20.94 -11.26
C PRO A 194 -2.59 -22.28 -11.05
N ILE A 195 -2.05 -22.86 -12.13
CA ILE A 195 -1.31 -24.12 -12.07
C ILE A 195 -0.22 -23.92 -11.02
N ALA A 196 -0.30 -24.68 -9.92
CA ALA A 196 0.69 -24.61 -8.85
C ALA A 196 2.10 -24.69 -9.48
N PRO A 197 2.98 -23.71 -9.20
CA PRO A 197 3.17 -23.12 -7.88
C PRO A 197 3.20 -21.58 -7.88
N LEU A 198 2.18 -20.88 -8.41
CA LEU A 198 2.07 -19.43 -8.18
C LEU A 198 1.55 -19.16 -6.75
N GLU A 199 2.45 -19.17 -5.78
CA GLU A 199 2.19 -18.52 -4.49
C GLU A 199 2.14 -17.00 -4.75
N LEU A 200 0.94 -16.47 -5.00
CA LEU A 200 0.73 -15.05 -5.18
C LEU A 200 0.89 -14.30 -3.83
N PRO A 201 1.46 -13.08 -3.86
CA PRO A 201 1.43 -12.16 -2.72
C PRO A 201 0.03 -11.98 -2.15
N HIS A 202 -0.10 -11.76 -0.84
CA HIS A 202 -1.40 -11.53 -0.18
C HIS A 202 -2.12 -10.28 -0.70
N SER A 203 -1.39 -9.32 -1.28
CA SER A 203 -1.95 -8.14 -1.93
C SER A 203 -2.44 -8.38 -3.36
N LEU A 204 -2.17 -9.55 -3.95
CA LEU A 204 -2.63 -9.95 -5.28
C LEU A 204 -3.64 -11.08 -5.16
N HIS A 205 -4.90 -10.78 -5.47
CA HIS A 205 -5.97 -11.77 -5.52
C HIS A 205 -6.33 -12.09 -6.97
N ALA A 206 -6.46 -13.37 -7.30
CA ALA A 206 -6.94 -13.79 -8.61
C ALA A 206 -8.41 -13.39 -8.78
N PHE A 207 -8.72 -12.53 -9.75
CA PHE A 207 -10.09 -12.18 -10.09
C PHE A 207 -10.64 -13.17 -11.13
N GLY A 208 -11.29 -14.23 -10.64
CA GLY A 208 -11.81 -15.31 -11.48
C GLY A 208 -11.84 -16.67 -10.78
N ARG A 209 -12.72 -16.80 -9.77
CA ARG A 209 -13.04 -17.96 -8.92
C ARG A 209 -11.95 -18.49 -7.98
N VAL A 210 -12.42 -18.71 -6.74
CA VAL A 210 -11.73 -19.23 -5.56
C VAL A 210 -12.13 -20.69 -5.39
N SER A 211 -11.20 -21.56 -4.99
CA SER A 211 -11.51 -22.63 -4.05
C SER A 211 -10.50 -22.59 -2.91
N SER A 212 -11.01 -22.62 -1.69
CA SER A 212 -10.28 -22.44 -0.45
C SER A 212 -9.77 -23.78 0.04
N THR A 213 -8.45 -23.92 0.14
CA THR A 213 -7.72 -24.66 1.18
C THR A 213 -6.27 -24.69 0.74
N ASP A 214 -5.39 -23.97 1.42
CA ASP A 214 -4.00 -24.43 1.57
C ASP A 214 -3.36 -23.77 2.79
N GLU A 215 -2.86 -24.62 3.68
CA GLU A 215 -2.12 -24.26 4.87
C GLU A 215 -0.70 -23.79 4.49
N LEU A 216 -0.31 -22.65 5.05
CA LEU A 216 0.92 -21.91 4.78
C LEU A 216 2.19 -22.74 5.07
N ASN A 217 2.94 -23.12 4.03
CA ASN A 217 4.27 -23.72 4.16
C ASN A 217 5.36 -22.65 4.39
N MET A 218 5.63 -22.35 5.66
CA MET A 218 6.61 -21.36 6.13
C MET A 218 8.07 -21.65 5.69
N SER A 219 8.36 -22.86 5.19
CA SER A 219 9.70 -23.31 4.78
C SER A 219 10.14 -22.78 3.40
N THR A 220 9.19 -22.47 2.51
CA THR A 220 9.47 -21.95 1.17
C THR A 220 9.91 -20.48 1.20
N ARG A 221 9.31 -19.67 2.10
CA ARG A 221 9.60 -18.23 2.28
C ARG A 221 11.04 -17.98 2.74
N ALA A 222 11.59 -18.87 3.57
CA ALA A 222 12.99 -18.83 4.01
C ALA A 222 13.98 -19.21 2.91
N LYS A 223 13.64 -20.18 2.03
CA LYS A 223 14.48 -20.58 0.89
C LYS A 223 14.61 -19.47 -0.16
N PHE A 224 13.54 -18.71 -0.41
CA PHE A 224 13.59 -17.55 -1.29
C PHE A 224 14.32 -16.36 -0.64
N GLY A 225 14.17 -16.12 0.67
CA GLY A 225 14.89 -15.05 1.37
C GLY A 225 16.42 -15.17 1.31
N CYS A 226 16.95 -16.40 1.38
CA CYS A 226 18.40 -16.66 1.36
C CYS A 226 19.01 -16.70 -0.06
N THR A 227 18.19 -16.84 -1.11
CA THR A 227 18.65 -16.86 -2.51
C THR A 227 18.27 -15.59 -3.30
N GLN A 228 17.46 -14.70 -2.72
CA GLN A 228 16.89 -13.51 -3.39
C GLN A 228 17.16 -12.21 -2.61
N GLY A 229 18.28 -12.12 -1.90
CA GLY A 229 18.84 -10.83 -1.53
C GLY A 229 19.23 -10.04 -2.78
N TRP A 230 19.25 -8.71 -2.73
CA TRP A 230 19.80 -7.88 -3.81
C TRP A 230 21.23 -8.30 -4.22
N PHE A 231 21.94 -8.92 -3.27
CA PHE A 231 23.29 -9.49 -3.38
C PHE A 231 23.35 -10.92 -3.95
N ALA A 232 22.22 -11.60 -4.12
CA ALA A 232 22.13 -13.00 -4.54
C ALA A 232 21.26 -13.21 -5.79
N ALA A 233 21.04 -12.15 -6.60
CA ALA A 233 20.65 -12.38 -7.99
C ALA A 233 21.70 -13.33 -8.58
N SER A 234 21.27 -14.54 -8.96
CA SER A 234 22.16 -15.60 -9.43
C SER A 234 23.21 -15.02 -10.36
N VAL A 235 24.48 -15.12 -9.95
CA VAL A 235 25.66 -14.65 -10.70
C VAL A 235 25.75 -15.35 -12.08
N PHE A 236 24.88 -16.34 -12.32
CA PHE A 236 24.78 -17.16 -13.51
C PHE A 236 23.59 -16.82 -14.43
N HIS A 237 22.93 -15.67 -14.28
CA HIS A 237 22.01 -15.23 -15.33
C HIS A 237 22.80 -14.77 -16.57
N PRO A 238 22.53 -15.34 -17.78
CA PRO A 238 23.18 -14.92 -19.00
C PRO A 238 23.05 -13.41 -19.20
N SER A 239 24.12 -12.75 -19.65
CA SER A 239 24.16 -11.33 -20.01
C SER A 239 23.16 -10.93 -21.11
N SER A 240 22.53 -11.92 -21.75
CA SER A 240 21.55 -11.82 -22.83
C SER A 240 20.08 -11.71 -22.39
N LYS A 241 19.78 -11.43 -21.12
CA LYS A 241 18.40 -11.24 -20.63
C LYS A 241 18.22 -9.86 -19.99
N ASN A 242 18.18 -8.82 -20.82
CA ASN A 242 17.81 -7.46 -20.38
C ASN A 242 16.29 -7.24 -20.48
N VAL A 243 15.76 -6.21 -19.82
CA VAL A 243 14.30 -5.98 -19.81
C VAL A 243 13.75 -5.68 -21.20
N ALA A 244 14.51 -4.97 -22.05
CA ALA A 244 14.10 -4.63 -23.41
C ALA A 244 13.93 -5.87 -24.32
N GLN A 245 14.65 -6.96 -24.04
CA GLN A 245 14.50 -8.24 -24.73
C GLN A 245 13.40 -9.12 -24.12
N LEU A 246 13.07 -8.93 -22.84
CA LEU A 246 12.05 -9.71 -22.14
C LEU A 246 10.63 -9.16 -22.33
N ALA A 247 10.48 -7.84 -22.41
CA ALA A 247 9.18 -7.20 -22.49
C ALA A 247 9.21 -5.86 -23.23
N LYS A 248 8.12 -5.59 -23.94
CA LYS A 248 7.79 -4.24 -24.40
C LYS A 248 7.13 -3.48 -23.25
N VAL A 249 7.74 -2.35 -22.88
CA VAL A 249 7.24 -1.50 -21.78
C VAL A 249 6.53 -0.28 -22.36
N LYS A 250 5.33 0.01 -21.89
CA LYS A 250 4.52 1.15 -22.31
C LYS A 250 4.08 1.96 -21.11
N ILE A 251 3.94 3.27 -21.28
CA ILE A 251 3.41 4.18 -20.27
C ILE A 251 2.31 5.07 -20.84
N MET A 252 1.46 5.60 -19.97
CA MET A 252 0.58 6.72 -20.28
C MET A 252 1.09 7.92 -19.50
N LYS A 253 1.50 9.00 -20.18
CA LYS A 253 2.14 10.16 -19.53
C LYS A 253 1.18 11.11 -18.82
N LYS A 254 -0.10 11.15 -19.21
CA LYS A 254 -1.09 12.09 -18.65
C LYS A 254 -2.41 11.39 -18.34
N TYR A 255 -3.05 11.81 -17.24
CA TYR A 255 -4.43 11.43 -16.94
C TYR A 255 -5.37 11.88 -18.07
N GLY A 256 -6.31 11.02 -18.45
CA GLY A 256 -7.29 11.28 -19.52
C GLY A 256 -6.81 10.99 -20.95
N GLN A 257 -5.51 10.79 -21.19
CA GLN A 257 -5.03 10.33 -22.49
C GLN A 257 -5.20 8.82 -22.64
N CYS A 258 -5.86 8.38 -23.72
CA CYS A 258 -6.04 6.95 -24.01
C CYS A 258 -4.90 6.32 -24.83
N GLN A 259 -3.83 7.07 -25.10
CA GLN A 259 -2.73 6.58 -25.94
C GLN A 259 -1.55 6.08 -25.11
N TRP A 260 -1.26 4.79 -25.26
CA TRP A 260 -0.02 4.19 -24.77
C TRP A 260 1.17 4.66 -25.60
N GLN A 261 2.27 5.01 -24.92
CA GLN A 261 3.54 5.35 -25.53
C GLN A 261 4.59 4.30 -25.16
N ASP A 262 5.40 3.89 -26.13
CA ASP A 262 6.50 2.96 -25.89
C ASP A 262 7.57 3.64 -25.04
N LEU A 263 7.88 3.06 -23.88
CA LEU A 263 8.95 3.52 -23.02
C LEU A 263 10.27 2.89 -23.49
N GLN A 264 11.20 3.73 -23.93
CA GLN A 264 12.51 3.27 -24.39
C GLN A 264 13.35 2.78 -23.20
N ILE A 265 13.59 1.47 -23.15
CA ILE A 265 14.41 0.84 -22.11
C ILE A 265 15.83 0.65 -22.65
N PRO A 266 16.87 1.25 -22.04
CA PRO A 266 18.24 1.02 -22.46
C PRO A 266 18.62 -0.47 -22.32
N ASN A 267 19.36 -1.02 -23.28
CA ASN A 267 19.81 -2.42 -23.28
C ASN A 267 20.66 -2.81 -22.05
N SER A 268 21.18 -1.83 -21.31
CA SER A 268 21.90 -2.06 -20.06
C SER A 268 20.99 -2.38 -18.87
N ILE A 269 19.69 -2.08 -18.95
CA ILE A 269 18.74 -2.24 -17.83
C ILE A 269 18.28 -3.70 -17.74
N ARG A 270 18.52 -4.32 -16.58
CA ARG A 270 18.15 -5.71 -16.29
C ARG A 270 17.01 -5.83 -15.27
N SER A 271 16.72 -4.78 -14.52
CA SER A 271 15.54 -4.73 -13.65
C SER A 271 14.91 -3.35 -13.64
N ILE A 272 13.59 -3.31 -13.44
CA ILE A 272 12.79 -2.10 -13.27
C ILE A 272 12.12 -2.15 -11.91
N ILE A 273 12.13 -1.04 -11.20
CA ILE A 273 11.42 -0.82 -9.94
C ILE A 273 10.41 0.31 -10.18
N CYS A 274 9.15 0.06 -9.89
CA CYS A 274 8.11 1.09 -9.83
C CYS A 274 7.92 1.46 -8.36
N LEU A 275 8.04 2.74 -8.02
CA LEU A 275 7.95 3.22 -6.65
C LEU A 275 6.76 4.17 -6.51
N ASN A 276 6.06 4.04 -5.38
CA ASN A 276 5.07 4.99 -4.88
C ASN A 276 5.56 5.70 -3.60
N LEU A 277 6.64 5.19 -3.00
CA LEU A 277 7.22 5.73 -1.78
C LEU A 277 8.59 6.33 -2.10
N PRO A 278 8.97 7.43 -1.44
CA PRO A 278 10.28 8.06 -1.63
C PRO A 278 11.43 7.22 -1.08
N SER A 279 11.12 6.13 -0.36
CA SER A 279 12.10 5.26 0.25
C SER A 279 11.82 3.79 -0.04
N PHE A 280 12.89 3.04 -0.29
CA PHE A 280 12.88 1.64 -0.66
C PHE A 280 13.98 0.88 0.10
N SER A 281 13.75 -0.40 0.40
CA SER A 281 14.72 -1.32 1.01
C SER A 281 15.41 -0.75 2.27
N GLY A 282 14.63 -0.32 3.25
CA GLY A 282 15.18 0.17 4.52
C GLY A 282 15.73 1.59 4.44
N GLY A 283 15.17 2.42 3.55
CA GLY A 283 15.36 3.87 3.56
C GLY A 283 16.26 4.44 2.47
N LEU A 284 16.63 3.62 1.48
CA LEU A 284 17.36 4.06 0.28
C LEU A 284 16.41 4.82 -0.65
N ASN A 285 16.96 5.69 -1.50
CA ASN A 285 16.16 6.48 -2.45
C ASN A 285 16.59 6.17 -3.89
N PRO A 286 15.95 5.19 -4.57
CA PRO A 286 16.29 4.83 -5.94
C PRO A 286 16.02 5.95 -6.95
N TRP A 287 15.03 6.81 -6.68
CA TRP A 287 14.68 7.93 -7.55
C TRP A 287 15.68 9.07 -7.46
N GLY A 288 16.17 9.39 -6.26
CA GLY A 288 17.06 10.52 -6.00
C GLY A 288 16.35 11.86 -6.20
N LYS A 289 17.10 12.86 -6.69
CA LYS A 289 16.58 14.18 -7.07
C LYS A 289 16.83 14.39 -8.57
N PRO A 290 15.78 14.52 -9.41
CA PRO A 290 15.94 14.90 -10.80
C PRO A 290 16.70 16.23 -10.93
N ASN A 291 17.53 16.34 -11.96
CA ASN A 291 18.24 17.59 -12.25
C ASN A 291 17.64 18.21 -13.52
N SER A 292 16.84 19.26 -13.37
CA SER A 292 16.15 19.96 -14.46
C SER A 292 17.10 20.47 -15.57
N ARG A 293 18.39 20.66 -15.26
CA ARG A 293 19.42 21.03 -16.25
C ARG A 293 19.77 19.89 -17.21
N LYS A 294 19.47 18.64 -16.86
CA LYS A 294 19.67 17.48 -17.75
C LYS A 294 18.42 17.32 -18.60
N GLN A 295 18.57 17.36 -19.92
CA GLN A 295 17.46 17.21 -20.87
C GLN A 295 16.56 16.00 -20.58
N ARG A 296 17.16 14.86 -20.19
CA ARG A 296 16.45 13.62 -19.84
C ARG A 296 15.63 13.68 -18.55
N ASP A 297 15.92 14.63 -17.67
CA ASP A 297 15.28 14.81 -16.37
C ASP A 297 14.32 16.03 -16.38
N ARG A 298 14.19 16.75 -17.51
CA ARG A 298 13.44 18.03 -17.59
C ARG A 298 11.96 17.89 -17.21
N ASP A 299 11.36 16.75 -17.57
CA ASP A 299 9.94 16.47 -17.31
C ASP A 299 9.72 15.68 -16.01
N LEU A 300 10.77 15.46 -15.21
CA LEU A 300 10.72 14.64 -14.00
C LEU A 300 10.65 15.51 -12.75
N THR A 301 9.77 15.14 -11.83
CA THR A 301 9.54 15.83 -10.56
C THR A 301 10.19 15.09 -9.38
N PRO A 302 10.42 15.77 -8.25
CA PRO A 302 10.64 15.08 -6.98
C PRO A 302 9.51 14.08 -6.69
N PRO A 303 9.78 13.02 -5.91
CA PRO A 303 8.77 12.00 -5.64
C PRO A 303 7.76 12.53 -4.63
N PHE A 304 6.48 12.44 -4.97
CA PHE A 304 5.34 12.73 -4.10
C PHE A 304 4.53 11.46 -3.91
N VAL A 305 3.84 11.35 -2.76
CA VAL A 305 3.05 10.15 -2.48
C VAL A 305 1.61 10.25 -2.97
N ASP A 306 1.18 11.41 -3.46
CA ASP A 306 -0.22 11.75 -3.77
C ASP A 306 -0.39 12.58 -5.06
N ASP A 307 0.58 12.50 -5.98
CA ASP A 307 0.57 13.19 -7.27
C ASP A 307 -0.01 12.34 -8.42
N GLY A 308 -0.35 11.09 -8.13
CA GLY A 308 -0.87 10.12 -9.09
C GLY A 308 0.18 9.56 -10.03
N LEU A 309 1.48 9.63 -9.71
CA LEU A 309 2.58 9.15 -10.57
C LEU A 309 3.39 8.05 -9.87
N LEU A 310 3.83 7.05 -10.64
CA LEU A 310 4.88 6.11 -10.20
C LEU A 310 6.24 6.57 -10.68
N GLU A 311 7.24 6.54 -9.81
CA GLU A 311 8.63 6.63 -10.22
C GLU A 311 9.13 5.31 -10.81
N ILE A 312 9.50 5.32 -12.09
CA ILE A 312 9.98 4.13 -12.81
C ILE A 312 11.50 4.22 -12.93
N VAL A 313 12.20 3.32 -12.23
CA VAL A 313 13.67 3.30 -12.11
C VAL A 313 14.27 2.01 -12.62
N GLY A 314 15.29 2.11 -13.48
CA GLY A 314 16.04 0.97 -14.02
C GLY A 314 17.38 0.72 -13.32
N PHE A 315 17.73 -0.55 -13.14
CA PHE A 315 19.04 -1.00 -12.66
C PHE A 315 19.73 -1.95 -13.63
N ARG A 316 21.07 -1.88 -13.69
CA ARG A 316 21.89 -2.69 -14.59
C ARG A 316 22.20 -4.07 -14.03
N ASP A 317 22.46 -4.17 -12.73
CA ASP A 317 22.79 -5.39 -12.01
C ASP A 317 22.75 -5.13 -10.49
N ALA A 318 23.06 -6.17 -9.71
CA ALA A 318 23.18 -6.09 -8.25
C ALA A 318 24.24 -5.05 -7.81
N TRP A 319 25.34 -4.91 -8.56
CA TRP A 319 26.42 -3.95 -8.26
C TRP A 319 25.97 -2.51 -8.46
N HIS A 320 25.20 -2.24 -9.51
CA HIS A 320 24.54 -0.96 -9.71
C HIS A 320 23.55 -0.67 -8.58
N GLY A 321 22.99 -1.69 -7.94
CA GLY A 321 22.20 -1.52 -6.73
C GLY A 321 22.97 -0.87 -5.56
N LEU A 322 24.27 -1.17 -5.43
CA LEU A 322 25.12 -0.56 -4.40
C LEU A 322 25.29 0.95 -4.57
N VAL A 323 24.98 1.51 -5.75
CA VAL A 323 24.99 2.96 -5.95
C VAL A 323 24.10 3.65 -4.91
N LEU A 324 23.01 3.03 -4.47
CA LEU A 324 22.10 3.63 -3.49
C LEU A 324 22.73 3.80 -2.10
N LEU A 325 23.87 3.16 -1.81
CA LEU A 325 24.63 3.38 -0.58
C LEU A 325 25.50 4.64 -0.64
N ALA A 326 25.79 5.15 -1.84
CA ALA A 326 26.55 6.38 -2.02
C ALA A 326 25.69 7.63 -1.78
N PRO A 327 26.26 8.72 -1.27
CA PRO A 327 25.57 10.01 -1.18
C PRO A 327 25.08 10.43 -2.58
N ASN A 328 23.77 10.67 -2.71
CA ASN A 328 23.09 11.00 -3.98
C ASN A 328 23.08 9.90 -5.05
N GLY A 329 23.48 8.68 -4.72
CA GLY A 329 23.38 7.57 -5.65
C GLY A 329 21.92 7.18 -5.91
N HIS A 330 21.60 7.01 -7.18
CA HIS A 330 20.24 6.73 -7.65
C HIS A 330 20.27 5.80 -8.87
N GLY A 331 19.17 5.12 -9.14
CA GLY A 331 19.04 4.29 -10.34
C GLY A 331 18.85 5.12 -11.61
N THR A 332 18.72 4.47 -12.76
CA THR A 332 18.44 5.18 -14.01
C THR A 332 16.97 5.58 -14.02
N ARG A 333 16.64 6.89 -14.00
CA ARG A 333 15.26 7.37 -14.11
C ARG A 333 14.75 7.10 -15.52
N LEU A 334 13.69 6.32 -15.64
CA LEU A 334 13.12 5.94 -16.94
C LEU A 334 11.88 6.80 -17.26
N ALA A 335 10.98 6.97 -16.30
CA ALA A 335 9.79 7.80 -16.44
C ALA A 335 9.13 8.07 -15.07
N GLN A 336 8.20 9.02 -15.05
CA GLN A 336 7.10 9.11 -14.09
C GLN A 336 5.78 8.97 -14.85
N ALA A 337 4.87 8.13 -14.37
CA ALA A 337 3.61 7.88 -15.09
C ALA A 337 2.47 7.37 -14.19
N PRO A 338 1.20 7.75 -14.48
CA PRO A 338 0.01 7.20 -13.82
C PRO A 338 -0.34 5.77 -14.22
N ARG A 339 0.21 5.27 -15.33
CA ARG A 339 0.05 3.87 -15.77
C ARG A 339 1.29 3.37 -16.47
N ILE A 340 1.65 2.12 -16.19
CA ILE A 340 2.71 1.38 -16.86
C ILE A 340 2.21 -0.02 -17.22
N ARG A 341 2.61 -0.51 -18.39
CA ARG A 341 2.27 -1.83 -18.90
C ARG A 341 3.52 -2.55 -19.38
N PHE A 342 3.65 -3.81 -19.00
CA PHE A 342 4.66 -4.75 -19.45
C PHE A 342 3.99 -5.81 -20.33
N GLU A 343 4.38 -5.88 -21.58
CA GLU A 343 3.95 -6.90 -22.55
C GLU A 343 5.13 -7.85 -22.79
N PHE A 344 5.11 -9.01 -22.13
CA PHE A 344 6.25 -9.96 -22.21
C PHE A 344 6.31 -10.65 -23.57
N HIS A 345 7.53 -10.77 -24.10
CA HIS A 345 7.78 -11.38 -25.40
C HIS A 345 7.73 -12.91 -25.33
N LYS A 346 7.07 -13.51 -26.33
CA LYS A 346 7.03 -14.96 -26.54
C LYS A 346 8.45 -15.54 -26.65
N GLY A 347 8.72 -16.62 -25.92
CA GLY A 347 9.96 -17.39 -26.00
C GLY A 347 11.21 -16.67 -25.47
N ALA A 348 11.07 -15.49 -24.84
CA ALA A 348 12.21 -14.73 -24.33
C ALA A 348 12.84 -15.40 -23.09
N ALA A 349 12.03 -16.03 -22.25
CA ALA A 349 12.44 -16.88 -21.12
C ALA A 349 11.24 -17.69 -20.61
N ASP A 350 11.49 -18.74 -19.85
CA ASP A 350 10.42 -19.55 -19.24
C ASP A 350 9.72 -18.82 -18.09
N HIS A 351 10.44 -17.92 -17.40
CA HIS A 351 9.94 -17.18 -16.24
C HIS A 351 10.77 -15.91 -15.97
N THR A 352 10.20 -15.02 -15.16
CA THR A 352 10.87 -13.88 -14.53
C THR A 352 10.57 -13.84 -13.03
N PHE A 353 11.40 -13.17 -12.26
CA PHE A 353 11.14 -12.92 -10.85
C PHE A 353 10.46 -11.57 -10.67
N MET A 354 9.42 -11.54 -9.87
CA MET A 354 8.66 -10.34 -9.55
C MET A 354 8.54 -10.18 -8.05
N ARG A 355 8.32 -8.94 -7.60
CA ARG A 355 8.15 -8.61 -6.19
C ARG A 355 7.21 -7.42 -6.05
N ILE A 356 6.32 -7.49 -5.07
CA ILE A 356 5.40 -6.43 -4.68
C ILE A 356 5.40 -6.32 -3.16
N ASP A 357 5.53 -5.11 -2.61
CA ASP A 357 5.46 -4.82 -1.16
C ASP A 357 6.25 -5.79 -0.25
N GLY A 358 7.40 -6.25 -0.75
CA GLY A 358 8.28 -7.15 -0.04
C GLY A 358 8.05 -8.64 -0.31
N GLU A 359 6.97 -9.05 -0.98
CA GLU A 359 6.60 -10.43 -1.28
C GLU A 359 7.00 -10.82 -2.72
N PRO A 360 7.97 -11.76 -2.88
CA PRO A 360 8.44 -12.19 -4.19
C PRO A 360 7.63 -13.37 -4.73
N TRP A 361 7.54 -13.48 -6.06
CA TRP A 361 7.05 -14.68 -6.74
C TRP A 361 7.80 -14.93 -8.06
N LYS A 362 7.70 -16.15 -8.57
CA LYS A 362 8.24 -16.55 -9.87
C LYS A 362 7.12 -16.52 -10.89
N GLN A 363 7.18 -15.56 -11.81
CA GLN A 363 6.18 -15.35 -12.85
C GLN A 363 6.52 -16.16 -14.12
N PRO A 364 5.70 -17.13 -14.52
CA PRO A 364 5.81 -17.78 -15.83
C PRO A 364 5.62 -16.77 -16.95
N LEU A 365 6.42 -16.93 -18.00
CA LEU A 365 6.43 -16.09 -19.19
C LEU A 365 5.88 -16.87 -20.40
N PRO A 366 5.42 -16.19 -21.46
CA PRO A 366 4.78 -16.85 -22.59
C PRO A 366 5.79 -17.67 -23.39
N ILE A 367 5.49 -18.96 -23.57
CA ILE A 367 6.32 -19.91 -24.35
C ILE A 367 5.82 -19.99 -25.80
N ASP A 368 4.50 -20.14 -25.97
CA ASP A 368 3.83 -20.24 -27.28
C ASP A 368 3.03 -18.97 -27.62
N ASP A 369 1.92 -19.06 -28.37
CA ASP A 369 1.04 -17.91 -28.75
C ASP A 369 0.30 -17.26 -27.56
N ASP A 370 0.83 -17.45 -26.35
CA ASP A 370 0.29 -16.92 -25.12
C ASP A 370 0.76 -15.49 -24.91
N THR A 371 -0.01 -14.72 -24.15
CA THR A 371 0.36 -13.35 -23.77
C THR A 371 0.34 -13.23 -22.26
N VAL A 372 1.41 -12.67 -21.71
CA VAL A 372 1.47 -12.26 -20.30
C VAL A 372 1.61 -10.75 -20.30
N VAL A 373 0.61 -10.09 -19.74
CA VAL A 373 0.57 -8.63 -19.61
C VAL A 373 0.42 -8.27 -18.15
N VAL A 374 1.31 -7.41 -17.66
CA VAL A 374 1.21 -6.81 -16.33
C VAL A 374 0.97 -5.32 -16.49
N GLU A 375 -0.11 -4.81 -15.92
CA GLU A 375 -0.47 -3.40 -15.94
C GLU A 375 -0.56 -2.88 -14.51
N ILE A 376 0.09 -1.75 -14.23
CA ILE A 376 -0.03 -1.01 -12.98
C ILE A 376 -0.71 0.31 -13.30
N SER A 377 -1.74 0.64 -12.55
CA SER A 377 -2.55 1.84 -12.78
C SER A 377 -3.03 2.45 -11.48
N HIS A 378 -3.11 3.77 -11.44
CA HIS A 378 -3.68 4.48 -10.30
C HIS A 378 -5.14 4.07 -10.06
N LEU A 379 -5.43 3.64 -8.83
CA LEU A 379 -6.75 3.20 -8.40
C LEU A 379 -7.52 4.31 -7.69
N GLY A 380 -6.84 5.04 -6.83
CA GLY A 380 -7.40 6.06 -5.94
C GLY A 380 -6.36 6.46 -4.89
N GLN A 381 -6.83 6.96 -3.75
CA GLN A 381 -5.97 7.34 -2.63
C GLN A 381 -6.50 6.72 -1.33
N VAL A 382 -5.58 6.46 -0.40
CA VAL A 382 -5.88 6.05 0.97
C VAL A 382 -5.27 7.05 1.94
N ASN A 383 -5.78 7.05 3.17
CA ASN A 383 -5.32 7.95 4.21
C ASN A 383 -4.33 7.24 5.13
N MET A 384 -3.17 7.84 5.35
CA MET A 384 -2.13 7.36 6.26
C MET A 384 -1.95 8.36 7.40
N LEU A 385 -1.63 7.85 8.59
CA LEU A 385 -1.15 8.70 9.68
C LEU A 385 0.37 8.89 9.54
N ALA A 386 0.81 10.14 9.56
CA ALA A 386 2.18 10.57 9.42
C ALA A 386 2.66 11.28 10.70
N THR A 387 3.84 10.91 11.20
CA THR A 387 4.46 11.60 12.33
C THR A 387 5.22 12.85 11.87
N GLN A 388 5.74 13.65 12.80
CA GLN A 388 6.58 14.80 12.48
C GLN A 388 7.89 14.42 11.75
N ASN A 389 8.31 13.16 11.84
CA ASN A 389 9.50 12.63 11.16
C ASN A 389 9.18 12.02 9.79
N CYS A 390 8.00 12.33 9.23
CA CYS A 390 7.57 11.87 7.92
C CYS A 390 8.58 12.26 6.83
N ARG A 391 8.92 11.30 5.97
CA ARG A 391 9.78 11.51 4.81
C ARG A 391 8.99 11.67 3.51
N SER A 392 7.77 11.13 3.49
CA SER A 392 6.80 11.33 2.42
C SER A 392 6.44 12.81 2.30
N LYS A 393 6.29 13.26 1.05
CA LYS A 393 5.88 14.62 0.72
C LYS A 393 4.58 14.56 -0.05
N SER A 394 3.67 15.46 0.33
CA SER A 394 2.46 15.70 -0.44
C SER A 394 2.72 16.79 -1.48
N VAL A 395 2.15 16.65 -2.67
CA VAL A 395 2.16 17.69 -3.71
C VAL A 395 1.30 18.91 -3.30
N TYR A 396 0.40 18.73 -2.33
CA TYR A 396 -0.48 19.79 -1.81
C TYR A 396 0.06 20.47 -0.55
N ASP A 397 1.23 20.06 -0.04
CA ASP A 397 1.84 20.72 1.11
C ASP A 397 2.40 22.10 0.69
N PRO A 398 2.01 23.22 1.32
CA PRO A 398 2.53 24.55 0.96
C PRO A 398 4.05 24.68 1.11
N SER A 399 4.69 23.83 1.92
CA SER A 399 6.16 23.76 2.04
C SER A 399 6.84 22.94 0.93
N SER A 400 6.06 22.23 0.10
CA SER A 400 6.56 21.53 -1.08
C SER A 400 6.98 22.52 -2.18
N THR A 401 6.45 23.74 -2.14
CA THR A 401 6.83 24.89 -2.97
C THR A 401 7.67 25.90 -2.18
N SER A 402 8.94 25.61 -1.90
CA SER A 402 10.03 26.62 -1.91
C SER A 402 11.41 26.04 -1.57
N HIS A 403 12.31 26.03 -2.56
CA HIS A 403 13.63 26.69 -2.50
C HIS A 403 14.23 26.69 -3.91
N HIS A 404 13.64 27.51 -4.78
CA HIS A 404 14.36 28.10 -5.91
C HIS A 404 14.55 29.58 -5.58
N ASN A 405 15.68 29.89 -4.94
CA ASN A 405 16.28 31.24 -4.98
C ASN A 405 17.59 31.06 -5.79
N GLY A 406 17.81 31.70 -6.93
CA GLY A 406 16.96 32.60 -7.68
C GLY A 406 17.47 32.73 -9.11
N GLU A 407 16.60 33.21 -9.98
CA GLU A 407 16.76 34.46 -10.75
C GLU A 407 15.39 34.70 -11.39
N GLU A 408 14.93 35.94 -11.23
CA GLU A 408 13.62 36.45 -11.63
C GLU A 408 13.43 36.32 -13.14
N ASP A 409 12.21 35.99 -13.57
CA ASP A 409 11.57 36.67 -14.70
C ASP A 409 10.06 36.46 -14.60
N ASP A 410 9.37 37.59 -14.52
CA ASP A 410 7.94 37.82 -14.61
C ASP A 410 7.39 37.23 -15.91
N ASP A 411 6.24 36.55 -15.85
CA ASP A 411 5.16 36.80 -16.80
C ASP A 411 3.89 36.06 -16.33
N SER A 412 2.87 36.87 -16.08
CA SER A 412 1.49 36.49 -15.89
C SER A 412 0.95 35.73 -17.10
N ASP A 413 0.11 34.72 -16.87
CA ASP A 413 -1.20 34.62 -17.53
C ASP A 413 -2.06 33.57 -16.82
N GLU A 414 -3.22 34.04 -16.37
CA GLU A 414 -4.34 33.21 -15.94
C GLU A 414 -4.97 32.56 -17.18
N GLU A 415 -5.32 31.28 -17.12
CA GLU A 415 -6.54 30.83 -17.78
C GLU A 415 -7.15 29.59 -17.14
N ASP A 416 -8.44 29.73 -16.89
CA ASP A 416 -9.35 28.90 -16.13
C ASP A 416 -10.11 27.99 -17.13
N SER A 417 -10.11 26.67 -16.96
CA SER A 417 -11.16 25.86 -17.61
C SER A 417 -11.52 24.55 -16.89
N ARG A 418 -12.84 24.43 -16.76
CA ARG A 418 -13.65 23.50 -15.98
C ARG A 418 -13.63 22.06 -16.50
N ASN A 419 -13.73 21.15 -15.53
CA ASN A 419 -14.29 19.79 -15.53
C ASN A 419 -15.03 19.30 -16.79
N GLU A 420 -14.70 18.09 -17.24
CA GLU A 420 -15.68 17.06 -17.63
C GLU A 420 -15.20 15.67 -17.17
N ALA A 421 -16.02 15.03 -16.32
CA ALA A 421 -15.78 13.70 -15.79
C ALA A 421 -16.37 12.63 -16.72
N HIS A 422 -15.53 11.77 -17.28
CA HIS A 422 -15.98 10.55 -17.94
C HIS A 422 -15.83 9.33 -17.02
N VAL A 423 -16.99 8.78 -16.66
CA VAL A 423 -17.17 7.60 -15.83
C VAL A 423 -16.63 6.35 -16.55
N PHE A 424 -15.51 5.81 -16.07
CA PHE A 424 -15.10 4.45 -16.38
C PHE A 424 -15.56 3.51 -15.26
N ARG A 425 -16.46 2.58 -15.58
CA ARG A 425 -16.86 1.47 -14.69
C ARG A 425 -15.64 0.60 -14.38
N LYS A 426 -15.13 0.71 -13.15
CA LYS A 426 -14.11 -0.18 -12.56
C LYS A 426 -14.82 -1.37 -11.89
N PHE A 427 -14.53 -2.57 -12.35
CA PHE A 427 -14.88 -3.82 -11.67
C PHE A 427 -13.68 -4.22 -10.80
N GLY A 428 -13.74 -3.83 -9.52
CA GLY A 428 -12.88 -4.40 -8.47
C GLY A 428 -13.40 -5.75 -8.00
N ALA A 429 -12.85 -6.30 -6.92
CA ALA A 429 -13.16 -7.60 -6.28
C ALA A 429 -14.61 -7.75 -5.73
N ALA A 430 -15.58 -7.12 -6.38
CA ALA A 430 -16.97 -7.00 -5.97
C ALA A 430 -17.86 -8.04 -6.66
N ALA A 431 -17.68 -9.32 -6.33
CA ALA A 431 -18.76 -10.31 -6.51
C ALA A 431 -19.49 -10.62 -5.18
N THR A 432 -18.87 -10.34 -4.04
CA THR A 432 -19.49 -10.47 -2.70
C THR A 432 -20.23 -9.19 -2.26
N PHE A 433 -20.16 -8.12 -3.04
CA PHE A 433 -20.67 -6.78 -2.72
C PHE A 433 -22.02 -6.45 -3.35
N ARG A 434 -22.88 -7.45 -3.60
CA ARG A 434 -24.29 -7.15 -3.81
C ARG A 434 -24.94 -6.94 -2.44
N ILE A 435 -25.09 -5.66 -2.06
CA ILE A 435 -26.19 -5.27 -1.19
C ILE A 435 -27.47 -5.79 -1.87
N PRO A 436 -28.35 -6.55 -1.20
CA PRO A 436 -29.64 -6.93 -1.77
C PRO A 436 -30.35 -5.68 -2.28
N ASP A 437 -30.98 -5.76 -3.46
CA ASP A 437 -31.56 -4.64 -4.24
C ASP A 437 -32.76 -3.91 -3.55
N GLU A 438 -32.76 -3.72 -2.23
CA GLU A 438 -33.86 -3.12 -1.48
C GLU A 438 -33.54 -1.80 -0.75
N VAL A 439 -32.38 -1.17 -0.97
CA VAL A 439 -32.18 0.22 -0.50
C VAL A 439 -31.51 1.07 -1.56
N ASP A 440 -32.33 1.89 -2.23
CA ASP A 440 -31.89 2.93 -3.15
C ASP A 440 -31.35 4.13 -2.36
N ILE A 441 -30.02 4.30 -2.37
CA ILE A 441 -29.30 5.38 -1.65
C ILE A 441 -29.38 6.71 -2.45
N SER A 442 -29.99 6.73 -3.63
CA SER A 442 -30.09 7.95 -4.45
C SER A 442 -31.23 8.91 -4.06
N GLN A 443 -31.99 8.62 -3.00
CA GLN A 443 -33.12 9.46 -2.55
C GLN A 443 -32.94 10.22 -1.23
N LEU A 444 -31.72 10.34 -0.68
CA LEU A 444 -31.49 11.08 0.57
C LEU A 444 -30.53 12.26 0.35
N SER A 445 -31.10 13.37 -0.14
CA SER A 445 -30.61 14.73 0.06
C SER A 445 -31.22 15.35 1.31
#